data_AF-A0A957LU90-F1
#
_entry.id   AF-A0A957LU90-F1
#
_cell.length_a   1.000
_cell.length_b   1.000
_cell.length_c   1.000
_cell.angle_alpha   90.00
_cell.angle_beta   90.00
_cell.angle_gamma   90.00
#
_symmetry.space_group_name_H-M   'P 1'
#
loop_
_entity.id
_entity.type
_entity.pdbx_description
1 polymer ?
#
loop_
_entity_poly.entity_id
_entity_poly.type
_entity_poly.pdbx_seq_one_letter_code
_entity_poly.pdbx_strand_id
1 'polypeptide(L)'
;MRIWLIGCDDAAGRAIVQLAKNPNIELTVTSAQAHPKAVAQGLIEEVDQVVRVSHININDLARRIRPDLILIDPGEFARDFARISAGITLSEELTREIAATSDYPCLIL
;
A
#
# COMPACT_ATOMS: atom_id res chain seq x y z
N MET A 1 10.56 -9.64 10.39
CA MET A 1 9.34 -8.81 10.51
C MET A 1 8.71 -8.72 9.14
N ARG A 2 7.42 -9.00 9.02
CA ARG A 2 6.68 -8.99 7.76
C ARG A 2 5.95 -7.68 7.60
N ILE A 3 6.29 -6.93 6.57
CA ILE A 3 5.60 -5.69 6.24
C ILE A 3 4.80 -5.92 4.98
N TRP A 4 3.53 -5.53 5.01
CA TRP A 4 2.70 -5.44 3.83
C TRP A 4 2.54 -3.98 3.42
N LEU A 5 3.06 -3.62 2.24
CA LEU A 5 2.96 -2.28 1.67
C LEU A 5 1.84 -2.24 0.62
N ILE A 6 0.85 -1.40 0.88
CA ILE A 6 -0.29 -1.15 -0.01
C ILE A 6 -0.08 0.20 -0.70
N GLY A 7 -0.05 0.18 -2.02
CA GLY A 7 0.25 1.37 -2.82
C GLY A 7 1.75 1.50 -3.10
N CYS A 8 2.09 2.01 -4.27
CA CYS A 8 3.46 2.08 -4.77
C CYS A 8 3.81 3.43 -5.42
N ASP A 9 3.48 4.53 -4.74
CA ASP A 9 3.81 5.88 -5.15
C ASP A 9 5.09 6.41 -4.48
N ASP A 10 5.28 7.73 -4.42
CA ASP A 10 6.51 8.35 -3.89
C ASP A 10 6.80 8.00 -2.43
N ALA A 11 5.78 7.90 -1.58
CA ALA A 11 5.96 7.57 -0.17
C ALA A 11 6.36 6.09 -0.01
N ALA A 12 5.67 5.19 -0.72
CA ALA A 12 6.01 3.79 -0.81
C ALA A 12 7.43 3.57 -1.36
N GLY A 13 7.81 4.27 -2.43
CA GLY A 13 9.15 4.17 -3.01
C GLY A 13 10.26 4.51 -2.02
N ARG A 14 10.08 5.57 -1.22
CA ARG A 14 11.01 5.90 -0.13
C ARG A 14 11.01 4.84 0.96
N ALA A 15 9.84 4.32 1.34
CA ALA A 15 9.74 3.25 2.34
C ALA A 15 10.48 1.98 1.89
N ILE A 16 10.28 1.53 0.64
CA ILE A 16 10.97 0.37 0.04
C ILE A 16 12.49 0.52 0.21
N VAL A 17 13.05 1.67 -0.19
CA VAL A 17 14.49 1.93 -0.11
C VAL A 17 15.01 1.89 1.34
N GLN A 18 14.24 2.40 2.32
CA GLN A 18 14.65 2.33 3.72
C GLN A 18 14.53 0.91 4.29
N LEU A 19 13.44 0.20 3.98
CA LEU A 19 13.19 -1.15 4.47
C LEU A 19 14.20 -2.16 3.92
N ALA A 20 14.61 -2.01 2.65
CA ALA A 20 15.62 -2.84 2.01
C ALA A 20 17.00 -2.82 2.72
N LYS A 21 17.26 -1.81 3.57
CA LYS A 21 18.50 -1.74 4.36
C LYS A 21 18.55 -2.79 5.48
N ASN A 22 17.42 -3.39 5.85
CA ASN A 22 17.35 -4.43 6.87
C ASN A 22 16.92 -5.77 6.24
N PRO A 23 17.84 -6.74 6.09
CA PRO A 23 17.53 -8.01 5.44
C PRO A 23 16.58 -8.91 6.24
N ASN A 24 16.31 -8.58 7.51
CA ASN A 24 15.35 -9.32 8.35
C ASN A 24 13.89 -8.86 8.12
N ILE A 25 13.68 -7.90 7.23
CA ILE A 25 12.34 -7.44 6.83
C ILE A 25 11.93 -8.18 5.56
N GLU A 26 10.83 -8.89 5.65
CA GLU A 26 10.14 -9.50 4.52
C GLU A 26 9.07 -8.51 4.06
N LEU A 27 9.18 -7.99 2.85
CA LEU A 27 8.28 -6.99 2.30
C LEU A 27 7.39 -7.63 1.25
N THR A 28 6.07 -7.57 1.44
CA THR A 28 5.08 -7.88 0.42
C THR A 28 4.47 -6.59 -0.09
N VAL A 29 4.40 -6.43 -1.40
CA VAL A 29 3.94 -5.22 -2.08
C VAL A 29 2.66 -5.51 -2.85
N THR A 30 1.65 -4.67 -2.65
CA THR A 30 0.37 -4.76 -3.36
C THR A 30 0.01 -3.42 -3.95
N SER A 31 -0.41 -3.45 -5.22
CA SER A 31 -0.88 -2.28 -5.94
C SER A 31 -2.13 -2.64 -6.76
N ALA A 32 -2.97 -1.67 -7.06
CA ALA A 32 -4.07 -1.86 -7.99
C ALA A 32 -3.57 -1.91 -9.46
N GLN A 33 -2.30 -1.57 -9.70
CA GLN A 33 -1.66 -1.53 -11.02
C GLN A 33 -0.49 -2.52 -11.07
N ALA A 34 -0.29 -3.17 -12.22
CA ALA A 34 0.86 -4.07 -12.42
C ALA A 34 2.19 -3.33 -12.54
N HIS A 35 2.17 -2.09 -13.04
CA HIS A 35 3.35 -1.24 -13.24
C HIS A 35 3.21 0.09 -12.50
N PRO A 36 3.17 0.09 -11.16
CA PRO A 36 3.10 1.32 -10.39
C PRO A 36 4.44 2.09 -10.45
N LYS A 37 4.46 3.29 -9.89
CA LYS A 37 5.61 4.21 -9.98
C LYS A 37 6.90 3.59 -9.46
N ALA A 38 6.86 2.83 -8.36
CA ALA A 38 8.02 2.13 -7.82
C ALA A 38 8.62 1.12 -8.80
N VAL A 39 7.80 0.40 -9.56
CA VAL A 39 8.25 -0.51 -10.63
C VAL A 39 8.81 0.28 -11.80
N ALA A 40 8.11 1.34 -12.24
CA ALA A 40 8.57 2.19 -13.33
C ALA A 40 9.93 2.89 -13.05
N GLN A 41 10.24 3.11 -11.77
CA GLN A 41 11.51 3.67 -11.30
C GLN A 41 12.59 2.62 -11.04
N GLY A 42 12.29 1.32 -11.18
CA GLY A 42 13.22 0.22 -10.91
C GLY A 42 13.55 0.04 -9.42
N LEU A 43 12.68 0.49 -8.51
CA LEU A 43 12.86 0.27 -7.07
C LEU A 43 12.52 -1.17 -6.66
N ILE A 44 11.58 -1.77 -7.40
CA ILE A 44 11.19 -3.18 -7.34
C ILE A 44 10.99 -3.68 -8.77
N GLU A 45 11.20 -4.97 -9.01
CA GLU A 45 11.03 -5.57 -10.33
C GLU A 45 9.54 -5.68 -10.71
N GLU A 46 8.73 -6.15 -9.77
CA GLU A 46 7.29 -6.30 -9.90
C GLU A 46 6.59 -6.17 -8.54
N VAL A 47 5.26 -6.07 -8.56
CA VAL A 47 4.44 -6.15 -7.35
C VAL A 47 4.07 -7.60 -7.09
N ASP A 48 4.03 -8.02 -5.82
CA ASP A 48 3.66 -9.39 -5.46
C ASP A 48 2.19 -9.70 -5.75
N GLN A 49 1.32 -8.68 -5.64
CA GLN A 49 -0.11 -8.81 -5.91
C GLN A 49 -0.66 -7.58 -6.62
N VAL A 50 -1.37 -7.82 -7.73
CA VAL A 50 -2.15 -6.80 -8.43
C VAL A 50 -3.60 -6.89 -7.97
N VAL A 51 -3.94 -6.19 -6.89
CA VAL A 51 -5.30 -6.15 -6.34
C VAL A 51 -5.59 -4.80 -5.71
N ARG A 52 -6.82 -4.31 -5.92
CA ARG A 52 -7.32 -3.13 -5.22
C ARG A 52 -7.69 -3.50 -3.80
N VAL A 53 -6.95 -2.96 -2.84
CA VAL A 53 -7.27 -3.11 -1.41
C VAL A 53 -8.38 -2.12 -1.02
N SER A 54 -9.33 -2.59 -0.22
CA SER A 54 -10.45 -1.81 0.32
C SER A 54 -10.78 -2.25 1.75
N HIS A 55 -11.65 -1.50 2.43
CA HIS A 55 -12.11 -1.87 3.77
C HIS A 55 -12.80 -3.25 3.79
N ILE A 56 -13.32 -3.72 2.65
CA ILE A 56 -14.02 -5.00 2.52
C ILE A 56 -13.04 -6.17 2.53
N ASN A 57 -11.89 -6.04 1.86
CA ASN A 57 -10.98 -7.16 1.61
C ASN A 57 -9.67 -7.12 2.41
N ILE A 58 -9.40 -6.02 3.13
CA ILE A 58 -8.14 -5.82 3.86
C ILE A 58 -7.82 -6.99 4.79
N ASN A 59 -8.79 -7.48 5.56
CA ASN A 59 -8.56 -8.56 6.54
C ASN A 59 -8.47 -9.94 5.87
N ASP A 60 -9.13 -10.16 4.74
CA ASP A 60 -8.99 -11.40 3.96
C ASP A 60 -7.60 -11.51 3.35
N LEU A 61 -7.09 -10.41 2.80
CA LEU A 61 -5.74 -10.33 2.25
C LEU A 61 -4.69 -10.42 3.36
N ALA A 62 -4.86 -9.66 4.44
CA ALA A 62 -3.94 -9.67 5.58
C ALA A 62 -3.84 -11.06 6.24
N ARG A 63 -4.93 -11.83 6.33
CA ARG A 63 -4.89 -13.21 6.85
C ARG A 63 -4.05 -14.16 6.00
N ARG A 64 -3.95 -13.91 4.69
CA ARG A 64 -3.12 -14.70 3.76
C ARG A 64 -1.66 -14.28 3.86
N ILE A 65 -1.40 -12.98 3.88
CA ILE A 65 -0.04 -12.40 3.92
C ILE A 65 0.60 -12.55 5.31
N ARG A 66 -0.23 -12.49 6.36
CA ARG A 66 0.15 -12.49 7.78
C ARG A 66 1.23 -11.44 8.11
N PRO A 67 0.96 -10.14 7.85
CA PRO A 67 1.90 -9.08 8.17
C PRO A 67 1.98 -8.82 9.68
N ASP A 68 3.13 -8.33 10.13
CA ASP A 68 3.29 -7.74 11.48
C ASP A 68 2.87 -6.26 11.47
N LEU A 69 2.98 -5.60 10.31
CA LEU A 69 2.64 -4.19 10.09
C LEU A 69 2.18 -3.98 8.64
N ILE A 70 1.14 -3.16 8.47
CA ILE A 70 0.66 -2.71 7.16
C ILE A 70 1.08 -1.25 6.96
N LEU A 71 1.74 -0.96 5.85
CA LEU A 71 2.02 0.39 5.39
C LEU A 71 1.07 0.75 4.27
N ILE A 72 0.46 1.93 4.32
CA ILE A 72 -0.50 2.38 3.32
C ILE A 72 -0.01 3.68 2.70
N ASP A 73 0.28 3.65 1.41
CA ASP A 73 0.58 4.83 0.61
C ASP A 73 -0.72 5.36 -0.06
N PRO A 74 -1.24 6.52 0.36
CA PRO A 74 -2.47 7.09 -0.20
C PRO A 74 -2.27 7.65 -1.61
N GLY A 75 -1.03 7.83 -2.08
CA GLY A 75 -0.74 8.48 -3.37
C GLY A 75 -1.35 7.76 -4.57
N GLU A 76 -1.41 6.42 -4.52
CA GLU A 76 -2.06 5.64 -5.55
C GLU A 76 -3.58 5.85 -5.57
N PHE A 77 -4.23 5.83 -4.40
CA PHE A 77 -5.66 6.09 -4.26
C PHE A 77 -6.01 7.51 -4.71
N ALA A 78 -5.21 8.51 -4.35
CA ALA A 78 -5.47 9.92 -4.69
C ALA A 78 -5.50 10.15 -6.20
N ARG A 79 -4.69 9.42 -6.97
CA ARG A 79 -4.70 9.50 -8.45
C ARG A 79 -5.98 8.97 -9.07
N ASP A 80 -6.57 7.92 -8.51
CA ASP A 80 -7.82 7.35 -9.03
C ASP A 80 -8.98 8.35 -8.92
N PHE A 81 -8.96 9.20 -7.89
CA PHE A 81 -9.99 10.21 -7.64
C PHE A 81 -9.59 11.63 -8.08
N ALA A 82 -8.42 11.82 -8.70
CA ALA A 82 -7.88 13.15 -9.03
C ALA A 82 -8.79 13.98 -9.96
N ARG A 83 -9.67 13.33 -10.74
CA ARG A 83 -10.61 13.98 -11.65
C ARG A 83 -11.98 14.31 -11.02
N ILE A 84 -12.19 13.92 -9.77
CA ILE A 84 -13.46 14.10 -9.05
C ILE A 84 -13.34 15.30 -8.12
N SER A 85 -14.36 16.16 -8.10
CA SER A 85 -14.43 17.26 -7.13
C SER A 85 -14.45 16.70 -5.71
N ALA A 86 -13.57 17.20 -4.84
CA ALA A 86 -13.30 16.63 -3.50
C ALA A 86 -12.77 15.18 -3.49
N GLY A 87 -12.25 14.69 -4.62
CA GLY A 87 -11.70 13.34 -4.75
C GLY A 87 -10.50 13.06 -3.85
N ILE A 88 -9.69 14.08 -3.53
CA ILE A 88 -8.57 13.96 -2.59
C ILE A 88 -9.10 13.65 -1.18
N THR A 89 -10.07 14.42 -0.69
CA THR A 89 -10.69 14.18 0.62
C THR A 89 -11.35 12.82 0.68
N LEU A 90 -12.04 12.41 -0.39
CA LEU A 90 -12.61 11.06 -0.47
C LEU A 90 -11.52 9.97 -0.38
N SER A 91 -10.42 10.14 -1.10
CA SER A 91 -9.29 9.21 -1.06
C SER A 91 -8.68 9.08 0.34
N GLU A 92 -8.53 10.20 1.05
CA GLU A 92 -8.02 10.20 2.42
C GLU A 92 -8.95 9.47 3.37
N GLU A 93 -10.26 9.74 3.30
CA GLU A 93 -11.25 9.07 4.15
C GLU A 93 -11.35 7.57 3.85
N LEU A 94 -11.28 7.16 2.58
CA LEU A 94 -11.21 5.75 2.21
C LEU A 94 -9.94 5.09 2.75
N THR A 95 -8.80 5.77 2.69
CA THR A 95 -7.53 5.26 3.26
C THR A 95 -7.65 5.08 4.77
N ARG A 96 -8.26 6.05 5.47
CA ARG A 96 -8.52 5.95 6.91
C ARG A 96 -9.49 4.84 7.24
N GLU A 97 -10.53 4.63 6.43
CA GLU A 97 -11.49 3.55 6.62
C GLU A 97 -10.82 2.18 6.46
N ILE A 98 -9.95 2.02 5.47
CA ILE A 98 -9.14 0.80 5.29
C ILE A 98 -8.30 0.54 6.56
N ALA A 99 -7.58 1.56 7.04
CA ALA A 99 -6.75 1.44 8.22
C ALA A 99 -7.56 1.14 9.49
N ALA A 100 -8.70 1.81 9.68
CA ALA A 100 -9.58 1.64 10.83
C ALA A 100 -10.29 0.28 10.87
N THR A 101 -10.51 -0.33 9.70
CA THR A 101 -11.14 -1.66 9.58
C THR A 101 -10.13 -2.80 9.75
N SER A 102 -8.84 -2.52 9.67
CA SER A 102 -7.82 -3.57 9.71
C SER A 102 -7.69 -4.19 11.10
N ASP A 103 -7.64 -5.52 11.14
CA ASP A 103 -7.30 -6.29 12.35
C ASP A 103 -5.79 -6.22 12.67
N TYR A 104 -4.98 -5.66 11.76
CA TYR A 104 -3.53 -5.57 11.88
C TYR A 104 -3.11 -4.10 12.05
N PRO A 105 -1.96 -3.83 12.70
CA PRO A 105 -1.47 -2.47 12.83
C PRO A 105 -1.24 -1.83 11.46
N CYS A 106 -1.78 -0.63 11.28
CA CYS A 106 -1.61 0.16 10.06
C CYS A 106 -0.83 1.45 10.33
N LEU A 107 0.05 1.82 9.40
CA LEU A 107 0.69 3.12 9.33
C LEU A 107 0.46 3.72 7.94
N ILE A 108 -0.16 4.89 7.90
CA ILE A 108 -0.33 5.66 6.67
C ILE A 108 0.93 6.50 6.45
N LEU A 109 1.53 6.41 5.27
CA LEU A 109 2.80 7.04 4.89
C LEU A 109 2.65 8.48 4.38
#